data_AF-A0A258K7S0-F1
#
_entry.id   AF-A0A258K7S0-F1
#
_cell.length_a   1.000
_cell.length_b   1.000
_cell.length_c   1.000
_cell.angle_alpha   90.00
_cell.angle_beta   90.00
_cell.angle_gamma   90.00
#
_symmetry.space_group_name_H-M   'P 1'
#
loop_
_entity.id
_entity.type
_entity.pdbx_description
1 polymer ?
#
loop_
_entity_poly.entity_id
_entity_poly.type
_entity_poly.pdbx_seq_one_letter_code
_entity_poly.pdbx_strand_id
1 'polypeptide(L)'
;VVNTMSDTTLPLTPPEWPEWGNPLEDAAAYDYIASYSPYDNIAAKPYPAILATGGLSDPRVTYWEPEKWVAKLRPATTSGKPVLLKINMEAGHGGASGRFDFLKEIALDYAFAVWAVDKGWEA
;
A
#
# COMPACT_ATOMS: atom_id res chain seq x y z
N VAL A 1 3.11 8.23 2.87
CA VAL A 1 4.50 8.57 3.26
C VAL A 1 4.51 9.75 4.22
N VAL A 2 3.94 10.91 3.86
CA VAL A 2 3.90 12.09 4.76
C VAL A 2 3.36 11.74 6.15
N ASN A 3 2.16 11.15 6.24
CA ASN A 3 1.56 10.80 7.54
C ASN A 3 2.49 9.94 8.42
N THR A 4 3.11 8.91 7.84
CA THR A 4 3.98 7.97 8.55
C THR A 4 5.28 8.64 8.96
N MET A 5 5.91 9.40 8.05
CA MET A 5 7.17 10.10 8.30
C MET A 5 7.03 11.28 9.28
N SER A 6 5.80 11.73 9.52
CA SER A 6 5.44 12.71 10.54
C SER A 6 5.05 12.10 11.90
N ASP A 7 5.03 10.77 12.06
CA ASP A 7 4.68 10.09 13.31
C ASP A 7 5.91 9.43 13.95
N THR A 8 6.46 10.08 14.99
CA THR A 8 7.64 9.60 15.72
C THR A 8 7.37 8.39 16.62
N THR A 9 6.11 7.98 16.78
CA THR A 9 5.75 6.82 17.61
C THR A 9 5.92 5.50 16.86
N LEU A 10 6.05 5.55 15.53
CA LEU A 10 6.26 4.37 14.70
C LEU A 10 7.73 3.92 14.72
N PRO A 11 8.00 2.60 14.80
CA PRO A 11 9.32 2.07 15.11
C PRO A 11 10.39 2.39 14.05
N LEU A 12 9.98 2.57 12.80
CA LEU A 12 10.90 2.84 11.69
C LEU A 12 10.95 4.31 11.26
N THR A 13 10.05 5.17 11.72
CA THR A 13 9.98 6.56 11.22
C THR A 13 11.27 7.35 11.48
N PRO A 14 11.77 7.52 12.73
CA PRO A 14 13.01 8.26 12.95
C PRO A 14 14.23 7.63 12.26
N PRO A 15 14.41 6.30 12.28
CA PRO A 15 15.48 5.63 11.53
C PRO A 15 15.41 5.82 10.00
N GLU A 16 14.25 6.08 9.42
CA GLU A 16 14.06 6.26 7.97
C GLU A 16 14.22 7.71 7.48
N TRP A 17 14.30 8.70 8.37
CA TRP A 17 14.53 10.10 7.95
C TRP A 17 15.82 10.33 7.14
N PRO A 18 16.95 9.63 7.38
CA PRO A 18 18.12 9.74 6.51
C PRO A 18 17.87 9.29 5.06
N GLU A 19 16.85 8.45 4.82
CA GLU A 19 16.47 7.98 3.48
C GLU A 19 15.53 8.97 2.79
N TRP A 20 14.45 9.40 3.49
CA TRP A 20 13.37 10.17 2.86
C TRP A 20 13.39 11.67 3.15
N GLY A 21 14.06 12.07 4.23
CA GLY A 21 13.96 13.39 4.86
C GLY A 21 13.05 13.41 6.09
N ASN A 22 13.24 14.41 6.95
CA ASN A 22 12.41 14.63 8.14
C ASN A 22 11.37 15.74 7.88
N PRO A 23 10.09 15.40 7.60
CA PRO A 23 9.06 16.40 7.29
C PRO A 23 8.63 17.24 8.50
N LEU A 24 9.05 16.89 9.72
CA LEU A 24 8.73 17.66 10.94
C LEU A 24 9.70 18.83 11.17
N GLU A 25 10.92 18.71 10.65
CA GLU A 25 12.00 19.69 10.89
C GLU A 25 12.39 20.46 9.63
N ASP A 26 12.09 19.92 8.44
CA ASP A 26 12.42 20.53 7.16
C ASP A 26 11.18 20.65 6.25
N ALA A 27 10.77 21.90 5.99
CA ALA A 27 9.65 22.20 5.10
C ALA A 27 9.92 21.78 3.65
N ALA A 28 11.16 21.85 3.16
CA ALA A 28 11.50 21.39 1.82
C ALA A 28 11.39 19.86 1.74
N ALA A 29 11.79 19.14 2.80
CA ALA A 29 11.57 17.70 2.90
C ALA A 29 10.06 17.37 2.93
N TYR A 30 9.26 18.13 3.69
CA TYR A 30 7.81 17.97 3.69
C TYR A 30 7.23 18.10 2.28
N ASP A 31 7.50 19.22 1.59
CA ASP A 31 6.97 19.49 0.26
C ASP A 31 7.41 18.43 -0.75
N TYR A 32 8.67 17.99 -0.66
CA TYR A 32 9.22 16.95 -1.53
C TYR A 32 8.52 15.61 -1.30
N ILE A 33 8.40 15.14 -0.04
CA ILE A 33 7.69 13.90 0.30
C ILE A 33 6.22 13.98 -0.12
N ALA A 34 5.56 15.12 0.13
CA ALA A 34 4.18 15.35 -0.25
C ALA A 34 3.97 15.28 -1.76
N SER A 35 4.95 15.72 -2.57
CA SER A 35 4.86 15.71 -4.04
C SER A 35 4.71 14.30 -4.65
N TYR A 36 5.20 13.25 -3.96
CA TYR A 36 5.16 11.88 -4.46
C TYR A 36 4.42 10.88 -3.56
N SER A 37 4.03 11.27 -2.34
CA SER A 37 3.34 10.36 -1.40
C SER A 37 2.09 9.74 -2.05
N PRO A 38 1.99 8.39 -2.17
CA PRO A 38 0.92 7.75 -2.93
C PRO A 38 -0.49 8.03 -2.41
N TYR A 39 -0.65 8.18 -1.09
CA TYR A 39 -1.93 8.47 -0.45
C TYR A 39 -2.38 9.91 -0.68
N ASP A 40 -1.45 10.85 -0.61
CA ASP A 40 -1.72 12.29 -0.70
C ASP A 40 -2.01 12.70 -2.16
N ASN A 41 -1.40 12.00 -3.12
CA ASN A 41 -1.56 12.26 -4.56
C ASN A 41 -2.68 11.44 -5.25
N ILE A 42 -3.58 10.82 -4.49
CA ILE A 42 -4.79 10.21 -5.06
C ILE A 42 -5.67 11.31 -5.66
N ALA A 43 -6.06 11.15 -6.92
CA ALA A 43 -6.89 12.08 -7.66
C ALA A 43 -7.83 11.33 -8.61
N ALA A 44 -8.84 12.01 -9.17
CA ALA A 44 -9.76 11.41 -10.13
C ALA A 44 -9.02 11.00 -11.43
N LYS A 45 -8.65 9.72 -11.55
CA LYS A 45 -7.81 9.20 -12.65
C LYS A 45 -8.20 7.75 -12.99
N PRO A 46 -7.93 7.28 -14.21
CA PRO A 46 -8.23 5.91 -14.61
C PRO A 46 -7.15 4.95 -14.08
N TYR A 47 -7.21 4.60 -12.79
CA TYR A 47 -6.26 3.66 -12.18
C TYR A 47 -6.40 2.25 -12.78
N PRO A 48 -5.32 1.46 -12.85
CA PRO A 48 -5.40 0.05 -13.28
C PRO A 48 -6.21 -0.80 -12.29
N ALA A 49 -6.44 -2.07 -12.63
CA ALA A 49 -6.87 -3.03 -11.63
C ALA A 49 -5.76 -3.17 -10.59
N ILE A 50 -6.11 -3.08 -9.31
CA ILE A 50 -5.15 -3.08 -8.20
C ILE A 50 -5.53 -4.16 -7.19
N LEU A 51 -4.53 -4.93 -6.75
CA LEU A 51 -4.60 -5.77 -5.57
C LEU A 51 -3.54 -5.25 -4.58
N ALA A 52 -3.98 -4.59 -3.52
CA ALA A 52 -3.11 -4.21 -2.42
C ALA A 52 -3.06 -5.36 -1.40
N THR A 53 -1.85 -5.72 -0.96
CA THR A 53 -1.64 -6.78 0.04
C THR A 53 -0.92 -6.22 1.27
N GLY A 54 -1.06 -6.88 2.41
CA GLY A 54 -0.40 -6.50 3.66
C GLY A 54 -0.64 -7.53 4.76
N GLY A 55 0.09 -7.42 5.87
CA GLY A 55 -0.10 -8.27 7.06
C GLY A 55 -0.61 -7.46 8.24
N LEU A 56 -1.54 -8.01 9.02
CA LEU A 56 -2.10 -7.33 10.20
C LEU A 56 -1.01 -7.03 11.25
N SER A 57 -0.10 -7.97 11.45
CA SER A 57 0.96 -7.90 12.45
C SER A 57 2.29 -7.42 11.85
N ASP A 58 2.25 -6.70 10.73
CA ASP A 58 3.43 -6.19 10.04
C ASP A 58 4.10 -5.09 10.88
N PRO A 59 5.33 -5.31 11.41
CA PRO A 59 6.00 -4.33 12.25
C PRO A 59 6.81 -3.30 11.43
N ARG A 60 6.90 -3.48 10.10
CA ARG A 60 7.71 -2.67 9.19
C ARG A 60 6.84 -1.69 8.42
N VAL A 61 5.74 -2.16 7.84
CA VAL A 61 4.73 -1.34 7.16
C VAL A 61 3.37 -1.62 7.77
N THR A 62 2.84 -0.63 8.47
CA THR A 62 1.61 -0.80 9.24
C THR A 62 0.40 -1.11 8.35
N TYR A 63 -0.46 -2.04 8.78
CA TYR A 63 -1.57 -2.55 7.97
C TYR A 63 -2.55 -1.48 7.50
N TRP A 64 -2.68 -0.39 8.27
CA TRP A 64 -3.59 0.70 7.93
C TRP A 64 -3.11 1.54 6.74
N GLU A 65 -1.85 1.43 6.33
CA GLU A 65 -1.32 2.12 5.15
C GLU A 65 -1.96 1.64 3.84
N PRO A 66 -1.92 0.34 3.48
CA PRO A 66 -2.64 -0.17 2.33
C PRO A 66 -4.17 -0.04 2.48
N GLU A 67 -4.70 -0.18 3.70
CA GLU A 67 -6.16 -0.02 3.96
C GLU A 67 -6.66 1.38 3.64
N LYS A 68 -6.05 2.42 4.24
CA LYS A 68 -6.45 3.82 4.00
C LYS A 68 -6.26 4.18 2.52
N TRP A 69 -5.19 3.68 1.89
CA TRP A 69 -4.91 3.90 0.47
C TRP A 69 -6.01 3.31 -0.41
N VAL A 70 -6.35 2.03 -0.24
CA VAL A 70 -7.44 1.40 -1.00
C VAL A 70 -8.78 2.08 -0.74
N ALA A 71 -9.08 2.45 0.51
CA ALA A 71 -10.33 3.12 0.87
C ALA A 71 -10.49 4.46 0.14
N LYS A 72 -9.43 5.27 0.04
CA LYS A 72 -9.42 6.54 -0.70
C LYS A 72 -9.39 6.34 -2.23
N LEU A 73 -8.75 5.28 -2.71
CA LEU A 73 -8.55 5.03 -4.14
C LEU A 73 -9.83 4.53 -4.85
N ARG A 74 -10.63 3.69 -4.18
CA ARG A 74 -11.89 3.13 -4.72
C ARG A 74 -12.86 4.19 -5.29
N PRO A 75 -13.21 5.26 -4.55
CA PRO A 75 -14.07 6.30 -5.11
C PRO A 75 -13.34 7.25 -6.07
N ALA A 76 -12.00 7.28 -6.06
CA ALA A 76 -11.21 8.17 -6.91
C ALA A 76 -10.94 7.59 -8.31
N THR A 77 -11.04 6.28 -8.49
CA THR A 77 -10.79 5.68 -9.82
C THR A 77 -11.92 5.95 -10.80
N THR A 78 -11.55 6.36 -12.02
CA THR A 78 -12.47 6.60 -13.13
C THR A 78 -12.44 5.50 -14.19
N SER A 79 -11.65 4.43 -13.99
CA SER A 79 -11.47 3.36 -14.97
C SER A 79 -12.55 2.28 -14.94
N GLY A 80 -13.35 2.21 -13.87
CA GLY A 80 -14.23 1.08 -13.60
C GLY A 80 -13.52 -0.22 -13.21
N LYS A 81 -12.18 -0.23 -13.16
CA LYS A 81 -11.38 -1.40 -12.78
C LYS A 81 -11.37 -1.59 -11.26
N PRO A 82 -11.23 -2.84 -10.76
CA PRO A 82 -11.36 -3.15 -9.35
C PRO A 82 -10.13 -2.70 -8.58
N VAL A 83 -10.37 -2.22 -7.35
CA VAL A 83 -9.34 -1.94 -6.35
C VAL A 83 -9.60 -2.84 -5.14
N LEU A 84 -8.86 -3.93 -5.07
CA LEU A 84 -8.98 -4.99 -4.07
C LEU A 84 -7.94 -4.82 -2.96
N LEU A 85 -8.28 -5.32 -1.78
CA LEU A 85 -7.40 -5.35 -0.62
C LEU A 85 -7.41 -6.74 -0.03
N LYS A 86 -6.22 -7.30 0.21
CA LYS A 86 -6.04 -8.54 0.94
C LYS A 86 -5.07 -8.33 2.11
N ILE A 87 -5.64 -8.25 3.31
CA ILE A 87 -4.85 -8.32 4.54
C ILE A 87 -4.75 -9.78 4.99
N ASN A 88 -3.54 -10.25 5.22
CA ASN A 88 -3.31 -11.48 5.95
C ASN A 88 -3.43 -11.20 7.45
N MET A 89 -4.49 -11.74 8.04
CA MET A 89 -4.83 -11.53 9.45
C MET A 89 -3.92 -12.29 10.42
N GLU A 90 -3.08 -13.20 9.92
CA GLU A 90 -2.24 -14.12 10.71
C GLU A 90 -0.74 -13.90 10.47
N ALA A 91 -0.37 -12.93 9.63
CA ALA A 91 1.02 -12.68 9.24
C ALA A 91 1.48 -11.23 9.47
N GLY A 92 2.80 -11.06 9.51
CA GLY A 92 3.49 -9.77 9.47
C GLY A 92 4.12 -9.47 8.10
N HIS A 93 5.25 -8.75 8.07
CA HIS A 93 5.80 -8.24 6.80
C HIS A 93 6.27 -9.34 5.82
N GLY A 94 6.55 -10.55 6.30
CA GLY A 94 7.00 -11.66 5.45
C GLY A 94 5.88 -12.42 4.74
N GLY A 95 4.61 -12.08 5.00
CA GLY A 95 3.48 -12.92 4.60
C GLY A 95 3.44 -14.24 5.38
N ALA A 96 2.76 -15.24 4.84
CA ALA A 96 2.61 -16.53 5.48
C ALA A 96 3.96 -17.27 5.65
N SER A 97 4.23 -17.79 6.85
CA SER A 97 5.48 -18.52 7.16
C SER A 97 5.45 -19.99 6.76
N GLY A 98 4.26 -20.57 6.57
CA GLY A 98 4.08 -21.95 6.14
C GLY A 98 4.38 -22.11 4.65
N ARG A 99 5.18 -23.11 4.28
CA ARG A 99 5.60 -23.36 2.88
C ARG A 99 4.43 -23.33 1.89
N PHE A 100 3.32 -23.98 2.22
CA PHE A 100 2.16 -24.04 1.32
C PHE A 100 1.33 -22.76 1.34
N ASP A 101 1.22 -22.09 2.48
CA ASP A 101 0.44 -20.86 2.58
C ASP A 101 1.14 -19.71 1.88
N PHE A 102 2.47 -19.65 1.95
CA PHE A 102 3.28 -18.75 1.12
C PHE A 102 3.02 -18.96 -0.38
N LEU A 103 2.95 -20.22 -0.84
CA LEU A 103 2.64 -20.52 -2.24
C LEU A 103 1.20 -20.14 -2.63
N LYS A 104 0.24 -20.15 -1.69
CA LYS A 104 -1.12 -19.67 -1.93
C LYS A 104 -1.17 -18.16 -2.09
N GLU A 105 -0.40 -17.41 -1.30
CA GLU A 105 -0.28 -15.95 -1.45
C GLU A 105 0.32 -15.59 -2.82
N ILE A 106 1.41 -16.27 -3.20
CA ILE A 106 1.98 -16.13 -4.55
C ILE A 106 0.93 -16.46 -5.62
N ALA A 107 0.23 -17.59 -5.48
CA ALA A 107 -0.77 -18.00 -6.46
C ALA A 107 -1.89 -16.94 -6.61
N LEU A 108 -2.30 -16.28 -5.52
CA LEU A 108 -3.28 -15.19 -5.55
C LEU A 108 -2.76 -14.00 -6.37
N ASP A 109 -1.53 -13.56 -6.13
CA ASP A 109 -0.93 -12.42 -6.83
C ASP A 109 -0.84 -12.68 -8.35
N TYR A 110 -0.36 -13.86 -8.73
CA TYR A 110 -0.28 -14.26 -10.14
C TYR A 110 -1.66 -14.45 -10.76
N ALA A 111 -2.60 -15.08 -10.06
CA ALA A 111 -3.96 -15.26 -10.56
C ALA A 111 -4.63 -13.91 -10.81
N PHE A 112 -4.46 -12.95 -9.89
CA PHE A 112 -4.95 -11.58 -10.06
C PHE A 112 -4.29 -10.90 -11.27
N ALA A 113 -2.96 -10.97 -11.41
CA ALA A 113 -2.24 -10.33 -12.50
C ALA A 113 -2.68 -10.88 -13.88
N VAL A 114 -2.72 -12.19 -14.03
CA VAL A 114 -3.19 -12.85 -15.27
C VAL A 114 -4.64 -12.48 -15.56
N TRP A 115 -5.51 -12.56 -14.56
CA TRP A 115 -6.92 -12.20 -14.73
C TRP A 115 -7.11 -10.73 -15.13
N ALA A 116 -6.38 -9.81 -14.50
CA ALA A 116 -6.46 -8.37 -14.76
C ALA A 116 -6.01 -7.99 -16.18
N VAL A 117 -5.09 -8.76 -16.76
CA VAL A 117 -4.57 -8.56 -18.12
C VAL A 117 -5.42 -9.28 -19.16
N ASP A 118 -5.73 -10.56 -18.95
CA ASP A 118 -6.32 -11.43 -19.98
C ASP A 118 -7.86 -11.35 -20.02
N LYS A 119 -8.50 -11.33 -18.85
CA LYS A 119 -9.96 -11.43 -18.74
C LYS A 119 -10.64 -10.08 -18.54
N GLY A 120 -9.92 -9.11 -17.99
CA GLY A 120 -10.51 -7.83 -17.61
C GLY A 120 -11.54 -7.96 -16.47
N TRP A 121 -12.07 -6.83 -16.04
CA TRP A 121 -13.15 -6.77 -15.06
C TRP A 121 -14.47 -6.50 -15.77
N GLU A 122 -15.44 -7.39 -15.57
CA GLU A 122 -16.84 -7.18 -15.92
C GLU A 122 -17.60 -6.92 -14.61
N ALA A 123 -18.13 -5.70 -14.46
CA ALA A 123 -18.79 -5.22 -13.24
C ALA A 123 -20.23 -5.71 -13.13
#